data_AF-A0A6I0EA14-F1
#
_entry.id   AF-A0A6I0EA14-F1
#
_cell.length_a   1.000
_cell.length_b   1.000
_cell.length_c   1.000
_cell.angle_alpha   90.00
_cell.angle_beta   90.00
_cell.angle_gamma   90.00
#
_symmetry.space_group_name_H-M   'P 1'
#
loop_
_entity.id
_entity.type
_entity.pdbx_description
1 polymer ?
#
loop_
_entity_poly.entity_id
_entity_poly.type
_entity_poly.pdbx_seq_one_letter_code
_entity_poly.pdbx_strand_id
1 'polypeptide(L)'
;MRIRDISSIAVTWLGLTAAVIGGYATYRQYEDSVAKQLDDRSKTAIEFVTQFQSAHMLVLRDKLYNFIFCRDDCAERRPTQSEIFAFVEYFDAVKYCADRNLCDEQIVKDVFGPYATWHWPCLAGEVGAVRRGEAPLDLVRPYGHGLETLALKNVGADHCGNLKPLATGSNR
;
A
#
# COMPACT_ATOMS: atom_id res chain seq x y z
N MET A 1 -27.41 -11.78 9.35
CA MET A 1 -26.18 -10.98 9.52
C MET A 1 -26.59 -9.55 9.86
N ARG A 2 -26.17 -9.04 11.03
CA ARG A 2 -26.59 -7.73 11.55
C ARG A 2 -25.57 -6.65 11.17
N ILE A 3 -26.08 -5.47 10.84
CA ILE A 3 -25.40 -4.26 10.34
C ILE A 3 -24.34 -3.68 11.31
N ARG A 4 -24.11 -4.30 12.49
CA ARG A 4 -23.24 -3.76 13.54
C ARG A 4 -21.74 -4.04 13.37
N ASP A 5 -21.35 -4.97 12.50
CA ASP A 5 -19.94 -5.38 12.35
C ASP A 5 -19.19 -4.59 11.27
N ILE A 6 -19.87 -3.72 10.53
CA ILE A 6 -19.28 -2.85 9.50
C ILE A 6 -18.60 -1.61 10.14
N SER A 7 -18.87 -1.34 11.41
CA SER A 7 -18.61 -0.06 12.07
C SER A 7 -17.18 0.16 12.57
N SER A 8 -16.36 -0.87 12.76
CA SER A 8 -14.97 -0.69 13.24
C SER A 8 -13.97 -0.43 12.12
N ILE A 9 -14.17 -1.07 10.96
CA ILE A 9 -13.34 -0.86 9.77
C ILE A 9 -13.73 0.44 9.07
N ALA A 10 -15.03 0.76 8.97
CA ALA A 10 -15.49 1.99 8.29
C ALA A 10 -15.06 3.29 8.99
N VAL A 11 -14.78 3.27 10.29
CA VAL A 11 -14.39 4.47 11.06
C VAL A 11 -12.94 4.88 10.78
N THR A 12 -12.04 3.95 10.48
CA THR A 12 -10.66 4.26 10.08
C THR A 12 -10.62 4.95 8.70
N TRP A 13 -11.54 4.59 7.79
CA TRP A 13 -11.62 5.15 6.43
C TRP A 13 -12.12 6.59 6.34
N LEU A 14 -12.89 7.08 7.33
CA LEU A 14 -13.36 8.48 7.37
C LEU A 14 -12.24 9.47 7.74
N GLY A 15 -11.17 9.00 8.39
CA GLY A 15 -10.02 9.85 8.74
C GLY A 15 -9.11 10.16 7.55
N LEU A 16 -9.01 9.25 6.58
CA LEU A 16 -8.07 9.38 5.45
C LEU A 16 -8.61 10.26 4.32
N THR A 17 -9.93 10.43 4.22
CA THR A 17 -10.59 11.30 3.23
C THR A 17 -10.53 12.78 3.59
N ALA A 18 -10.25 13.14 4.85
CA ALA A 18 -10.14 14.53 5.29
C ALA A 18 -8.87 15.24 4.79
N ALA A 19 -7.86 14.51 4.30
CA ALA A 19 -6.62 15.07 3.76
C ALA A 19 -6.67 15.38 2.24
N VAL A 20 -7.83 15.22 1.59
CA VAL A 20 -8.00 15.35 0.13
C VAL A 20 -8.24 16.81 -0.34
N ILE A 21 -8.26 17.79 0.56
CA ILE A 21 -8.61 19.19 0.22
C ILE A 21 -7.56 19.85 -0.71
N GLY A 22 -6.34 19.33 -0.81
CA GLY A 22 -5.29 19.88 -1.68
C GLY A 22 -5.36 19.48 -3.17
N GLY A 23 -6.14 18.46 -3.55
CA GLY A 23 -6.19 17.94 -4.93
C GLY A 23 -7.29 18.54 -5.83
N TYR A 24 -8.15 19.40 -5.28
CA TYR A 24 -9.37 19.83 -5.97
C TYR A 24 -9.12 20.76 -7.18
N ALA A 25 -8.01 21.48 -7.21
CA ALA A 25 -7.68 22.43 -8.28
C ALA A 25 -7.15 21.75 -9.55
N THR A 26 -6.35 20.70 -9.41
CA THR A 26 -5.88 19.87 -10.55
C THR A 26 -6.98 18.94 -11.07
N TYR A 27 -7.89 18.50 -10.20
CA TYR A 27 -9.04 17.65 -10.57
C TYR A 27 -10.01 18.34 -11.53
N ARG A 28 -10.35 19.62 -11.29
CA ARG A 28 -11.25 20.42 -12.15
C ARG A 28 -10.71 20.62 -13.58
N GLN A 29 -9.40 20.86 -13.72
CA GLN A 29 -8.76 21.03 -15.03
C GLN A 29 -8.70 19.71 -15.83
N TYR A 30 -8.72 18.56 -15.14
CA TYR A 30 -8.75 17.24 -15.76
C TYR A 30 -10.19 16.79 -16.10
N GLU A 31 -11.18 17.11 -15.27
CA GLU A 31 -12.60 16.89 -15.56
C GLU A 31 -13.04 17.62 -16.85
N ASP A 32 -12.74 18.92 -16.96
CA ASP A 32 -13.21 19.72 -18.11
C ASP A 32 -12.58 19.29 -19.44
N SER A 33 -11.43 18.60 -19.42
CA SER A 33 -10.74 18.13 -20.63
C SER A 33 -10.98 16.65 -20.98
N VAL A 34 -11.40 15.79 -20.02
CA VAL A 34 -11.49 14.33 -20.21
C VAL A 34 -12.88 13.74 -19.94
N ALA A 35 -13.87 14.55 -19.54
CA ALA A 35 -15.24 14.12 -19.19
C ALA A 35 -16.05 13.39 -20.30
N LYS A 36 -15.51 13.15 -21.50
CA LYS A 36 -16.24 12.47 -22.58
C LYS A 36 -16.04 10.95 -22.68
N GLN A 37 -15.10 10.31 -21.99
CA GLN A 37 -14.84 8.87 -22.22
C GLN A 37 -14.41 8.01 -21.01
N LEU A 38 -14.25 8.54 -19.79
CA LEU A 38 -13.79 7.74 -18.65
C LEU A 38 -14.95 7.13 -17.85
N ASP A 39 -14.94 5.79 -17.75
CA ASP A 39 -15.80 5.00 -16.86
C ASP A 39 -15.49 5.32 -15.39
N ASP A 40 -16.51 5.25 -14.51
CA ASP A 40 -16.35 5.61 -13.11
C ASP A 40 -15.32 4.73 -12.37
N ARG A 41 -15.12 3.47 -12.79
CA ARG A 41 -14.08 2.60 -12.22
C ARG A 41 -12.67 3.08 -12.54
N SER A 42 -12.47 3.64 -13.73
CA SER A 42 -11.20 4.25 -14.12
C SER A 42 -10.93 5.48 -13.27
N LYS A 43 -11.96 6.31 -12.98
CA LYS A 43 -11.83 7.47 -12.09
C LYS A 43 -11.39 7.05 -10.69
N THR A 44 -12.05 6.07 -10.09
CA THR A 44 -11.68 5.58 -8.74
C THR A 44 -10.27 4.99 -8.73
N ALA A 45 -9.85 4.25 -9.78
CA ALA A 45 -8.48 3.78 -9.88
C ALA A 45 -7.47 4.95 -9.95
N ILE A 46 -7.77 5.99 -10.73
CA ILE A 46 -6.94 7.20 -10.84
C ILE A 46 -6.87 7.99 -9.52
N GLU A 47 -7.95 8.01 -8.74
CA GLU A 47 -7.97 8.62 -7.40
C GLU A 47 -6.96 7.92 -6.47
N PHE A 48 -6.95 6.59 -6.46
CA PHE A 48 -5.91 5.84 -5.74
C PHE A 48 -4.52 6.25 -6.23
N VAL A 49 -4.26 6.26 -7.54
CA VAL A 49 -2.96 6.68 -8.08
C VAL A 49 -2.57 8.08 -7.60
N THR A 50 -3.51 9.03 -7.60
CA THR A 50 -3.28 10.40 -7.15
C THR A 50 -2.99 10.45 -5.66
N GLN A 51 -3.69 9.67 -4.84
CA GLN A 51 -3.39 9.53 -3.40
C GLN A 51 -2.00 8.93 -3.17
N PHE A 52 -1.59 7.94 -3.96
CA PHE A 52 -0.26 7.32 -3.89
C PHE A 52 0.88 8.28 -4.27
N GLN A 53 0.56 9.31 -5.05
CA GLN A 53 1.45 10.41 -5.43
C GLN A 53 1.35 11.63 -4.51
N SER A 54 0.45 11.62 -3.52
CA SER A 54 0.33 12.72 -2.56
C SER A 54 1.62 12.90 -1.76
N ALA A 55 1.89 14.12 -1.30
CA ALA A 55 3.10 14.45 -0.55
C ALA A 55 3.30 13.53 0.67
N HIS A 56 2.21 13.19 1.38
CA HIS A 56 2.25 12.27 2.52
C HIS A 56 2.69 10.85 2.10
N MET A 57 2.09 10.30 1.05
CA MET A 57 2.45 8.97 0.56
C MET A 57 3.86 8.93 -0.03
N LEU A 58 4.33 10.01 -0.65
CA LEU A 58 5.71 10.10 -1.15
C LEU A 58 6.72 10.01 0.00
N VAL A 59 6.51 10.73 1.11
CA VAL A 59 7.38 10.64 2.30
C VAL A 59 7.38 9.23 2.88
N LEU A 60 6.20 8.62 3.02
CA LEU A 60 6.08 7.25 3.52
C LEU A 60 6.79 6.24 2.61
N ARG A 61 6.58 6.35 1.29
CA ARG A 61 7.20 5.49 0.29
C ARG A 61 8.71 5.64 0.28
N ASP A 62 9.23 6.86 0.36
CA ASP A 62 10.68 7.10 0.42
C ASP A 62 11.28 6.47 1.69
N LYS A 63 10.61 6.63 2.83
CA LYS A 63 11.03 6.01 4.10
C LYS A 63 11.06 4.49 4.01
N LEU A 64 10.01 3.87 3.45
CA LEU A 64 9.93 2.42 3.25
C LEU A 64 10.95 1.92 2.23
N TYR A 65 11.14 2.63 1.13
CA TYR A 65 12.13 2.31 0.12
C TYR A 65 13.55 2.34 0.72
N ASN A 66 13.88 3.41 1.45
CA ASN A 66 15.18 3.55 2.11
C ASN A 66 15.41 2.47 3.17
N PHE A 67 14.38 2.11 3.93
CA PHE A 67 14.42 1.01 4.88
C PHE A 67 14.64 -0.35 4.20
N ILE A 68 13.85 -0.67 3.17
CA ILE A 68 13.91 -1.95 2.48
C ILE A 68 15.27 -2.13 1.77
N PHE A 69 15.72 -1.12 1.05
CA PHE A 69 16.92 -1.20 0.23
C PHE A 69 18.19 -0.79 0.95
N CYS A 70 18.08 -0.33 2.21
CA CYS A 70 19.20 -0.04 3.09
C CYS A 70 20.25 0.88 2.41
N ARG A 71 19.76 1.98 1.81
CA ARG A 71 20.58 2.91 1.00
C ARG A 71 21.41 3.90 1.82
N ASP A 72 21.07 4.09 3.09
CA ASP A 72 21.73 4.90 4.13
C ASP A 72 21.58 4.18 5.48
N ASP A 73 22.22 4.64 6.57
CA ASP A 73 22.19 4.05 7.93
C ASP A 73 20.78 3.55 8.37
N CYS A 74 20.53 2.26 8.13
CA CYS A 74 19.18 1.69 8.01
C CYS A 74 18.47 1.60 9.37
N ALA A 75 19.25 1.66 10.45
CA ALA A 75 18.75 1.63 11.82
C ALA A 75 18.10 2.97 12.24
N GLU A 76 18.58 4.10 11.74
CA GLU A 76 18.08 5.42 12.17
C GLU A 76 16.80 5.84 11.44
N ARG A 77 16.49 5.25 10.29
CA ARG A 77 15.34 5.63 9.43
C ARG A 77 14.25 4.58 9.33
N ARG A 78 14.19 3.62 10.26
CA ARG A 78 13.15 2.58 10.27
C ARG A 78 11.74 3.22 10.34
N PRO A 79 10.82 2.86 9.42
CA PRO A 79 9.42 3.20 9.54
C PRO A 79 8.84 2.70 10.87
N THR A 80 8.02 3.53 11.49
CA THR A 80 7.19 3.13 12.62
C THR A 80 6.24 2.01 12.18
N GLN A 81 5.76 1.22 13.15
CA GLN A 81 4.80 0.16 12.86
C GLN A 81 3.52 0.71 12.23
N SER A 82 3.05 1.89 12.64
CA SER A 82 1.88 2.55 12.03
C SER A 82 2.11 2.96 10.58
N GLU A 83 3.32 3.37 10.22
CA GLU A 83 3.69 3.71 8.83
C GLU A 83 3.74 2.45 7.94
N ILE A 84 4.32 1.35 8.45
CA ILE A 84 4.28 0.06 7.76
C ILE A 84 2.82 -0.39 7.58
N PHE A 85 2.02 -0.25 8.64
CA PHE A 85 0.61 -0.60 8.64
C PHE A 85 -0.17 0.16 7.58
N ALA A 86 -0.08 1.49 7.59
CA ALA A 86 -0.77 2.34 6.62
C ALA A 86 -0.35 2.04 5.17
N PHE A 87 0.93 1.75 4.94
CA PHE A 87 1.39 1.37 3.60
C PHE A 87 0.79 0.04 3.14
N VAL A 88 0.84 -1.00 3.97
CA VAL A 88 0.30 -2.32 3.61
C VAL A 88 -1.21 -2.26 3.41
N GLU A 89 -1.92 -1.60 4.32
CA GLU A 89 -3.39 -1.44 4.27
C GLU A 89 -3.83 -0.67 3.02
N TYR A 90 -3.03 0.29 2.56
CA TYR A 90 -3.30 0.97 1.30
C TYR A 90 -3.38 -0.01 0.11
N PHE A 91 -2.47 -0.99 0.03
CA PHE A 91 -2.53 -2.02 -1.02
C PHE A 91 -3.71 -2.99 -0.84
N ASP A 92 -4.08 -3.29 0.41
CA ASP A 92 -5.28 -4.09 0.70
C ASP A 92 -6.54 -3.39 0.19
N ALA A 93 -6.66 -2.07 0.37
CA ALA A 93 -7.79 -1.29 -0.10
C ALA A 93 -7.85 -1.17 -1.63
N VAL A 94 -6.70 -0.94 -2.27
CA VAL A 94 -6.56 -0.93 -3.73
C VAL A 94 -7.01 -2.28 -4.31
N LYS A 95 -6.54 -3.39 -3.75
CA LYS A 95 -6.92 -4.74 -4.20
C LYS A 95 -8.40 -5.03 -3.93
N TYR A 96 -8.91 -4.62 -2.77
CA TYR A 96 -10.32 -4.76 -2.46
C TYR A 96 -11.21 -4.02 -3.47
N CYS A 97 -10.80 -2.82 -3.89
CA CYS A 97 -11.52 -2.06 -4.91
C CYS A 97 -11.59 -2.81 -6.25
N ALA A 98 -10.47 -3.36 -6.70
CA ALA A 98 -10.41 -4.18 -7.91
C ALA A 98 -11.28 -5.44 -7.78
N ASP A 99 -11.15 -6.20 -6.68
CA ASP A 99 -11.90 -7.44 -6.44
C ASP A 99 -13.41 -7.24 -6.36
N ARG A 100 -13.84 -6.04 -5.96
CA ARG A 100 -15.26 -5.67 -5.89
C ARG A 100 -15.75 -4.99 -7.17
N ASN A 101 -14.92 -4.93 -8.21
CA ASN A 101 -15.24 -4.27 -9.47
C ASN A 101 -15.65 -2.79 -9.29
N LEU A 102 -15.02 -2.13 -8.31
CA LEU A 102 -15.18 -0.72 -7.99
C LEU A 102 -14.08 0.13 -8.65
N CYS A 103 -12.93 -0.48 -8.95
CA CYS A 103 -11.80 0.12 -9.66
C CYS A 103 -11.49 -0.69 -10.91
N ASP A 104 -10.90 -0.04 -11.92
CA ASP A 104 -10.35 -0.74 -13.07
C ASP A 104 -9.16 -1.62 -12.63
N GLU A 105 -9.34 -2.94 -12.74
CA GLU A 105 -8.35 -3.93 -12.30
C GLU A 105 -7.03 -3.81 -13.06
N GLN A 106 -7.08 -3.47 -14.36
CA GLN A 106 -5.89 -3.36 -15.19
C GLN A 106 -5.06 -2.15 -14.78
N ILE A 107 -5.69 -0.99 -14.56
CA ILE A 107 -5.00 0.21 -14.04
C ILE A 107 -4.37 -0.09 -12.68
N VAL A 108 -5.12 -0.75 -11.78
CA VAL A 108 -4.62 -1.13 -10.46
C VAL A 108 -3.38 -2.03 -10.58
N LYS A 109 -3.46 -3.06 -11.41
CA LYS A 109 -2.36 -4.01 -11.61
C LYS A 109 -1.13 -3.36 -12.22
N ASP A 110 -1.30 -2.54 -13.25
CA ASP A 110 -0.19 -1.91 -13.97
C ASP A 110 0.54 -0.87 -13.12
N VAL A 111 -0.20 -0.11 -12.32
CA VAL A 111 0.39 0.94 -11.48
C VAL A 111 0.95 0.36 -10.18
N PHE A 112 0.18 -0.46 -9.46
CA PHE A 112 0.56 -0.91 -8.11
C PHE A 112 1.33 -2.23 -8.09
N GLY A 113 1.19 -3.06 -9.14
CA GLY A 113 1.86 -4.36 -9.21
C GLY A 113 3.39 -4.30 -9.13
N PRO A 114 4.08 -3.36 -9.82
CA PRO A 114 5.51 -3.17 -9.67
C PRO A 114 5.91 -2.82 -8.23
N TYR A 115 5.18 -1.91 -7.56
CA TYR A 115 5.49 -1.55 -6.17
C TYR A 115 5.27 -2.73 -5.22
N ALA A 116 4.14 -3.44 -5.36
CA ALA A 116 3.86 -4.63 -4.58
C ALA A 116 4.96 -5.69 -4.74
N THR A 117 5.40 -5.92 -5.98
CA THR A 117 6.51 -6.84 -6.31
C THR A 117 7.78 -6.52 -5.53
N TRP A 118 8.16 -5.25 -5.44
CA TRP A 118 9.39 -4.80 -4.79
C TRP A 118 9.28 -4.61 -3.26
N HIS A 119 8.08 -4.63 -2.68
CA HIS A 119 7.90 -4.42 -1.23
C HIS A 119 7.44 -5.68 -0.51
N TRP A 120 6.67 -6.55 -1.18
CA TRP A 120 6.07 -7.72 -0.55
C TRP A 120 7.08 -8.63 0.16
N PRO A 121 8.17 -9.10 -0.48
CA PRO A 121 9.08 -10.03 0.20
C PRO A 121 9.76 -9.41 1.44
N CYS A 122 9.95 -8.10 1.47
CA CYS A 122 10.62 -7.40 2.57
C CYS A 122 9.67 -7.07 3.73
N LEU A 123 8.37 -6.99 3.46
CA LEU A 123 7.34 -6.73 4.46
C LEU A 123 6.61 -8.00 4.91
N ALA A 124 6.81 -9.14 4.23
CA ALA A 124 6.16 -10.41 4.52
C ALA A 124 6.33 -10.87 5.99
N GLY A 125 7.49 -10.60 6.61
CA GLY A 125 7.75 -10.91 8.02
C GLY A 125 6.88 -10.10 8.98
N GLU A 126 6.77 -8.78 8.75
CA GLU A 126 5.93 -7.87 9.55
C GLU A 126 4.44 -8.20 9.32
N VAL A 127 4.03 -8.46 8.08
CA VAL A 127 2.67 -8.91 7.73
C VAL A 127 2.34 -10.24 8.41
N GLY A 128 3.24 -11.20 8.36
CA GLY A 128 3.08 -12.49 9.05
C GLY A 128 2.92 -12.35 10.56
N ALA A 129 3.51 -11.32 11.17
CA ALA A 129 3.33 -11.04 12.60
C ALA A 129 1.91 -10.60 12.94
N VAL A 130 1.32 -9.72 12.13
CA VAL A 130 -0.07 -9.28 12.29
C VAL A 130 -1.04 -10.44 12.01
N ARG A 131 -0.83 -11.19 10.92
CA ARG A 131 -1.69 -12.33 10.54
C ARG A 131 -1.78 -13.42 11.60
N ARG A 132 -0.73 -13.62 12.42
CA ARG A 132 -0.80 -14.54 13.57
C ARG A 132 -1.84 -14.12 14.60
N GLY A 133 -2.02 -12.81 14.80
CA GLY A 133 -3.07 -12.27 15.65
C GLY A 133 -4.46 -12.36 15.02
N GLU A 134 -4.55 -12.32 13.69
CA GLU A 134 -5.81 -12.47 12.94
C GLU A 134 -6.28 -13.92 12.77
N ALA A 135 -5.42 -14.91 13.04
CA ALA A 135 -5.73 -16.33 12.84
C ALA A 135 -7.08 -16.79 13.45
N PRO A 136 -7.52 -16.33 14.65
CA PRO A 136 -8.81 -16.70 15.21
C PRO A 136 -10.03 -16.11 14.47
N LEU A 137 -9.83 -15.12 13.60
CA LEU A 137 -10.90 -14.37 12.93
C LEU A 137 -11.30 -14.97 11.56
N ASP A 138 -10.53 -15.93 11.05
CA ASP A 138 -10.78 -16.61 9.76
C ASP A 138 -11.09 -15.65 8.61
N LEU A 139 -10.28 -14.60 8.47
CA LEU A 139 -10.50 -13.55 7.49
C LEU A 139 -10.21 -14.06 6.08
N VAL A 140 -11.17 -13.87 5.16
CA VAL A 140 -11.02 -14.18 3.72
C VAL A 140 -9.88 -13.38 3.08
N ARG A 141 -9.63 -12.16 3.58
CA ARG A 141 -8.56 -11.26 3.13
C ARG A 141 -7.82 -10.75 4.36
N PRO A 142 -6.82 -11.51 4.85
CA PRO A 142 -6.04 -11.08 6.00
C PRO A 142 -5.18 -9.86 5.65
N TYR A 143 -4.66 -9.17 6.66
CA TYR A 143 -3.79 -8.01 6.48
C TYR A 143 -2.63 -8.30 5.52
N GLY A 144 -2.34 -7.37 4.61
CA GLY A 144 -1.33 -7.49 3.55
C GLY A 144 -1.71 -8.41 2.39
N HIS A 145 -2.96 -8.88 2.31
CA HIS A 145 -3.46 -9.67 1.18
C HIS A 145 -3.35 -8.94 -0.15
N GLY A 146 -3.67 -7.64 -0.19
CA GLY A 146 -3.54 -6.83 -1.39
C GLY A 146 -2.10 -6.65 -1.81
N LEU A 147 -1.20 -6.38 -0.86
CA LEU A 147 0.24 -6.26 -1.15
C LEU A 147 0.81 -7.58 -1.71
N GLU A 148 0.40 -8.72 -1.13
CA GLU A 148 0.81 -10.05 -1.59
C GLU A 148 0.27 -10.38 -2.98
N THR A 149 -1.02 -10.14 -3.23
CA THR A 149 -1.67 -10.58 -4.46
C THR A 149 -1.46 -9.65 -5.65
N LEU A 150 -1.15 -8.37 -5.40
CA LEU A 150 -0.75 -7.44 -6.47
C LEU A 150 0.70 -7.67 -6.92
N ALA A 151 1.53 -8.36 -6.12
CA ALA A 151 2.89 -8.68 -6.52
C ALA A 151 2.88 -9.57 -7.78
N LEU A 152 3.47 -9.06 -8.87
CA LEU A 152 3.45 -9.71 -10.18
C LEU A 152 4.40 -10.91 -10.24
N LYS A 153 5.42 -10.92 -9.37
CA LYS A 153 6.39 -12.00 -9.22
C LYS A 153 7.01 -11.95 -7.83
N ASN A 154 7.56 -13.07 -7.39
CA ASN A 154 8.41 -13.10 -6.21
C ASN A 154 9.86 -12.79 -6.61
N VAL A 155 10.44 -11.72 -6.05
CA VAL A 155 11.83 -11.30 -6.30
C VAL A 155 12.82 -11.83 -5.24
N GLY A 156 12.36 -12.67 -4.31
CA GLY A 156 13.16 -13.29 -3.26
C GLY A 156 13.47 -12.35 -2.08
N ALA A 157 13.90 -12.89 -0.94
CA ALA A 157 14.28 -12.08 0.24
C ALA A 157 15.63 -11.37 0.06
N ASP A 158 16.51 -11.91 -0.80
CA ASP A 158 17.87 -11.37 -1.03
C ASP A 158 17.87 -9.97 -1.66
N HIS A 159 16.75 -9.54 -2.25
CA HIS A 159 16.59 -8.20 -2.79
C HIS A 159 16.42 -7.14 -1.68
N CYS A 160 16.03 -7.58 -0.48
CA CYS A 160 15.82 -6.70 0.67
C CYS A 160 17.17 -6.41 1.33
N GLY A 161 17.67 -5.19 1.15
CA GLY A 161 18.94 -4.75 1.75
C GLY A 161 18.96 -4.87 3.27
N ASN A 162 17.82 -4.66 3.94
CA ASN A 162 17.66 -4.82 5.39
C ASN A 162 17.61 -6.27 5.89
N LEU A 163 17.44 -7.26 4.99
CA LEU A 163 17.50 -8.68 5.33
C LEU A 163 18.90 -9.27 5.12
N LYS A 164 19.84 -8.51 4.54
CA LYS A 164 21.25 -8.92 4.50
C LYS A 164 21.78 -8.95 5.93
N PRO A 165 22.44 -10.04 6.37
CA PRO A 165 23.17 -10.02 7.62
C PRO A 165 24.14 -8.84 7.60
N LEU A 166 24.09 -7.97 8.62
CA LEU A 166 25.17 -7.03 8.89
C LEU A 166 26.46 -7.84 8.80
N ALA A 167 27.34 -7.48 7.88
CA ALA A 167 28.61 -8.16 7.70
C ALA A 167 29.30 -8.19 9.06
N THR A 168 29.31 -9.37 9.68
CA THR A 168 30.02 -9.62 10.92
C THR A 168 31.49 -9.59 10.57
N GLY A 169 32.17 -8.52 10.99
CA GLY A 169 33.62 -8.46 11.05
C GLY A 169 34.31 -7.84 9.85
N SER A 170 34.73 -6.59 10.01
CA SER A 170 36.06 -6.19 9.59
C SER A 170 36.78 -5.67 10.83
N ASN A 171 37.48 -6.57 11.51
CA ASN A 171 38.61 -6.18 12.35
C ASN A 171 39.63 -5.48 11.45
N ARG A 172 39.85 -4.19 11.66
CA ARG A 172 41.14 -3.58 11.45
C ARG A 172 41.33 -2.38 12.37
#